data_AF-A0A1T4VRA4-F1
#
_entry.id   AF-A0A1T4VRA4-F1
#
_cell.length_a   1.000
_cell.length_b   1.000
_cell.length_c   1.000
_cell.angle_alpha   90.00
_cell.angle_beta   90.00
_cell.angle_gamma   90.00
#
_symmetry.space_group_name_H-M   'P 1'
#
loop_
_entity.id
_entity.type
_entity.pdbx_description
1 polymer ?
#
loop_
_entity_poly.entity_id
_entity_poly.type
_entity_poly.pdbx_seq_one_letter_code
_entity_poly.pdbx_strand_id
1 'polypeptide(L)'
;MDFSFYDDFSGHYIIYSDEKIKDNYELNMIKNNKIEHLLTTTVKRMDSELEIYYNSLSMSSCSDYIKSNKIEYEHVKVFVENIKKLCESLEEYLLNINHVVIDEKLIFIDEEKRYIEFLYNPFEIGDFTEGIKQIISSILPSINHDDQATVLLTYGLMEALEEQSVTVESLCAVVKSVEEELRIKNINKAYYDDLIVDNTSQNLQSEEIEADGKKYAERRIRIKEVVTGKIEELIRKEKRTHNKKKYKERPVYQIEDMSKISGK
;
A
#
# COMPACT_ATOMS: atom_id res chain seq x y z
N MET A 1 17.67 -6.52 10.57
CA MET A 1 17.18 -5.32 11.26
C MET A 1 16.51 -5.81 12.51
N ASP A 2 17.16 -5.63 13.66
CA ASP A 2 16.68 -6.20 14.92
C ASP A 2 16.14 -5.06 15.79
N PHE A 3 14.82 -4.93 15.81
CA PHE A 3 14.12 -4.06 16.74
C PHE A 3 13.65 -4.87 17.94
N SER A 4 13.72 -4.25 19.12
CA SER A 4 13.05 -4.78 20.31
C SER A 4 11.85 -3.91 20.67
N PHE A 5 10.87 -4.52 21.33
CA PHE A 5 9.63 -3.87 21.76
C PHE A 5 9.62 -3.80 23.29
N TYR A 6 9.30 -2.64 23.83
CA TYR A 6 9.29 -2.39 25.27
C TYR A 6 8.08 -1.51 25.64
N ASP A 7 7.33 -1.96 26.63
CA ASP A 7 6.15 -1.25 27.14
C ASP A 7 6.43 -0.76 28.56
N ASP A 8 6.10 0.51 28.83
CA ASP A 8 6.03 1.05 30.19
C ASP A 8 4.83 1.99 30.36
N PHE A 9 4.74 2.66 31.51
CA PHE A 9 3.65 3.60 31.80
C PHE A 9 3.67 4.86 30.91
N SER A 10 4.77 5.13 30.22
CA SER A 10 4.99 6.32 29.39
C SER A 10 4.84 6.06 27.88
N GLY A 11 4.83 4.80 27.43
CA GLY A 11 4.57 4.49 26.03
C GLY A 11 4.79 3.04 25.62
N HIS A 12 4.47 2.78 24.35
CA HIS A 12 4.91 1.60 23.61
C HIS A 12 6.13 2.01 22.79
N TYR A 13 7.27 1.38 23.06
CA TYR A 13 8.54 1.75 22.44
C TYR A 13 9.07 0.66 21.53
N ILE A 14 9.55 1.11 20.38
CA ILE A 14 10.37 0.32 19.48
C ILE A 14 11.79 0.81 19.66
N ILE A 15 12.72 -0.10 19.94
CA ILE A 15 14.10 0.24 20.27
C ILE A 15 15.03 -0.30 19.19
N TYR A 16 15.85 0.60 18.65
CA TYR A 16 16.96 0.28 17.77
C TYR A 16 18.28 0.56 18.49
N SER A 17 19.13 -0.46 18.58
CA SER A 17 20.43 -0.40 19.23
C SER A 17 21.48 -1.00 18.28
N ASP A 18 22.53 -0.23 17.98
CA ASP A 18 23.67 -0.66 17.16
C ASP A 18 24.93 0.12 17.61
N GLU A 19 26.06 -0.57 17.74
CA GLU A 19 27.35 0.01 18.15
C GLU A 19 27.85 1.12 17.20
N LYS A 20 27.36 1.16 15.96
CA LYS A 20 27.72 2.15 14.93
C LYS A 20 26.94 3.44 15.05
N ILE A 21 25.94 3.51 15.92
CA ILE A 21 25.12 4.70 16.04
C ILE A 21 25.98 5.87 16.53
N LYS A 22 26.01 6.92 15.71
CA LYS A 22 26.74 8.16 15.96
C LYS A 22 25.81 9.32 15.67
N ASP A 23 26.03 10.44 16.35
CA ASP A 23 25.33 11.66 16.00
C ASP A 23 25.64 12.04 14.56
N ASN A 24 24.58 12.15 13.75
CA ASN A 24 24.63 12.68 12.40
C ASN A 24 23.54 13.75 12.24
N TYR A 25 23.51 14.41 11.09
CA TYR A 25 22.54 15.47 10.82
C TYR A 25 21.10 15.00 11.00
N GLU A 26 20.75 13.88 10.38
CA GLU A 26 19.39 13.37 10.37
C GLU A 26 18.90 12.90 11.74
N LEU A 27 19.76 12.21 12.52
CA LEU A 27 19.48 11.85 13.90
C LEU A 27 19.20 13.10 14.74
N ASN A 28 19.95 14.19 14.52
CA ASN A 28 19.70 15.46 15.19
C ASN A 28 18.38 16.11 14.76
N MET A 29 17.96 15.96 13.50
CA MET A 29 16.67 16.47 13.04
C MET A 29 15.51 15.73 13.70
N ILE A 30 15.50 14.39 13.64
CA ILE A 30 14.39 13.60 14.21
C ILE A 30 14.36 13.64 15.75
N LYS A 31 15.50 13.86 16.41
CA LYS A 31 15.60 13.96 17.87
C LYS A 31 15.10 15.31 18.40
N ASN A 32 15.36 16.40 17.69
CA ASN A 32 15.11 17.76 18.20
C ASN A 32 13.82 18.38 17.66
N ASN A 33 13.19 17.78 16.65
CA ASN A 33 11.96 18.27 16.04
C ASN A 33 10.86 17.23 16.13
N LYS A 34 9.60 17.70 16.18
CA LYS A 34 8.44 16.86 15.94
C LYS A 34 8.10 16.95 14.45
N ILE A 35 8.55 15.98 13.68
CA ILE A 35 8.32 15.91 12.24
C ILE A 35 7.00 15.18 12.00
N GLU A 36 6.09 15.78 11.25
CA GLU A 36 4.81 15.14 10.94
C GLU A 36 5.02 13.82 10.19
N HIS A 37 4.14 12.85 10.47
CA HIS A 37 4.19 11.49 9.93
C HIS A 37 5.43 10.68 10.33
N LEU A 38 6.30 11.18 11.21
CA LEU A 38 7.33 10.36 11.85
C LEU A 38 6.96 10.05 13.30
N LEU A 39 7.23 8.82 13.73
CA LEU A 39 7.13 8.46 15.14
C LEU A 39 8.03 9.36 15.97
N THR A 40 7.51 9.81 17.11
CA THR A 40 8.27 10.64 18.04
C THR A 40 9.50 9.87 18.52
N THR A 41 10.67 10.44 18.26
CA THR A 41 11.96 9.78 18.49
C THR A 41 12.64 10.34 19.74
N THR A 42 13.07 9.45 20.63
CA THR A 42 13.92 9.79 21.78
C THR A 42 15.24 9.05 21.69
N VAL A 43 16.34 9.78 21.79
CA VAL A 43 17.68 9.20 21.76
C VAL A 43 18.23 9.13 23.18
N LYS A 44 18.53 7.92 23.65
CA LYS A 44 19.17 7.70 24.95
C LYS A 44 20.57 7.18 24.74
N ARG A 45 21.49 7.62 25.58
CA ARG A 45 22.85 7.07 25.66
C ARG A 45 22.94 6.33 27.00
N MET A 46 23.08 5.01 26.95
CA MET A 46 23.32 4.17 28.11
C MET A 46 24.70 3.51 27.94
N ASP A 47 25.58 3.74 28.91
CA ASP A 47 26.98 3.32 28.86
C ASP A 47 27.72 3.76 27.57
N SER A 48 28.13 2.81 26.72
CA SER A 48 28.83 3.02 25.45
C SER A 48 27.93 2.92 24.21
N GLU A 49 26.65 2.61 24.38
CA GLU A 49 25.71 2.41 23.27
C GLU A 49 24.67 3.52 23.22
N LEU A 50 24.33 3.91 21.99
CA LEU A 50 23.26 4.86 21.72
C LEU A 50 22.06 4.06 21.26
N GLU A 51 20.91 4.33 21.85
CA GLU A 51 19.66 3.66 21.55
C GLU A 51 18.62 4.67 21.07
N ILE A 52 17.86 4.28 20.05
CA ILE A 52 16.78 5.08 19.47
C ILE A 52 15.45 4.47 19.88
N TYR A 53 14.64 5.26 20.57
CA TYR A 53 13.32 4.87 21.04
C TYR A 53 12.26 5.57 20.19
N TYR A 54 11.38 4.81 19.56
CA TYR A 54 10.23 5.32 18.82
C TYR A 54 8.96 5.06 19.62
N ASN A 55 8.18 6.11 19.91
CA ASN A 55 6.93 5.99 20.64
C ASN A 55 5.76 5.75 19.70
N SER A 56 5.11 4.60 19.81
CA SER A 56 3.93 4.18 19.03
C SER A 56 2.63 4.14 19.84
N LEU A 57 2.61 4.77 21.02
CA LEU A 57 1.46 4.73 21.94
C LEU A 57 0.15 5.13 21.25
N SER A 58 -0.92 4.36 21.51
CA SER A 58 -2.30 4.59 21.00
C SER A 58 -2.51 4.31 19.51
N MET A 59 -1.57 3.69 18.82
CA MET A 59 -1.71 3.30 17.42
C MET A 59 -1.63 1.78 17.25
N SER A 60 -2.33 1.26 16.23
CA SER A 60 -2.18 -0.13 15.78
C SER A 60 -1.12 -0.22 14.69
N SER A 61 -0.38 -1.33 14.63
CA SER A 61 0.50 -1.57 13.47
C SER A 61 -0.34 -1.69 12.19
N CYS A 62 0.24 -1.31 11.04
CA CYS A 62 -0.39 -1.46 9.74
C CYS A 62 -0.75 -2.93 9.47
N SER A 63 0.10 -3.87 9.90
CA SER A 63 -0.17 -5.31 9.80
C SER A 63 -1.43 -5.72 10.57
N ASP A 64 -1.64 -5.20 11.77
CA ASP A 64 -2.83 -5.52 12.58
C ASP A 64 -4.08 -4.83 12.03
N TYR A 65 -3.92 -3.60 11.53
CA TYR A 65 -4.97 -2.88 10.83
C TYR A 65 -5.46 -3.64 9.59
N ILE A 66 -4.56 -4.12 8.74
CA ILE A 66 -4.87 -4.90 7.52
C ILE A 66 -5.57 -6.23 7.85
N LYS A 67 -5.19 -6.88 8.96
CA LYS A 67 -5.83 -8.14 9.39
C LYS A 67 -7.23 -7.93 9.94
N SER A 68 -7.46 -6.80 10.62
CA SER A 68 -8.69 -6.53 11.35
C SER A 68 -9.76 -5.85 10.48
N ASN A 69 -9.35 -5.24 9.36
CA ASN A 69 -10.23 -4.44 8.52
C ASN A 69 -10.34 -4.99 7.10
N LYS A 70 -11.51 -4.78 6.50
CA LYS A 70 -11.68 -4.91 5.04
C LYS A 70 -11.13 -3.63 4.41
N ILE A 71 -10.14 -3.75 3.54
CA ILE A 71 -9.50 -2.59 2.93
C ILE A 71 -10.43 -2.04 1.83
N GLU A 72 -10.74 -0.75 1.93
CA GLU A 72 -11.65 -0.05 1.03
C GLU A 72 -10.91 1.13 0.41
N TYR A 73 -11.53 1.75 -0.59
CA TYR A 73 -10.97 2.84 -1.38
C TYR A 73 -10.39 3.93 -0.50
N GLU A 74 -11.13 4.33 0.53
CA GLU A 74 -10.74 5.41 1.44
C GLU A 74 -9.48 5.06 2.24
N HIS A 75 -9.30 3.80 2.64
CA HIS A 75 -8.10 3.34 3.36
C HIS A 75 -6.85 3.46 2.47
N VAL A 76 -6.95 3.01 1.21
CA VAL A 76 -5.85 3.07 0.24
C VAL A 76 -5.53 4.52 -0.13
N LYS A 77 -6.55 5.35 -0.32
CA LYS A 77 -6.39 6.78 -0.59
C LYS A 77 -5.66 7.49 0.56
N VAL A 78 -6.14 7.31 1.81
CA VAL A 78 -5.52 7.89 3.01
C VAL A 78 -4.06 7.48 3.12
N PHE A 79 -3.72 6.23 2.81
CA PHE A 79 -2.34 5.76 2.80
C PHE A 79 -1.46 6.57 1.84
N VAL A 80 -1.90 6.77 0.60
CA VAL A 80 -1.18 7.59 -0.40
C VAL A 80 -1.07 9.06 0.03
N GLU A 81 -2.12 9.62 0.62
CA GLU A 81 -2.12 11.00 1.12
C GLU A 81 -1.15 11.20 2.29
N ASN A 82 -1.07 10.24 3.22
CA ASN A 82 -0.12 10.29 4.35
C ASN A 82 1.32 10.13 3.85
N ILE A 83 1.57 9.30 2.83
CA ILE A 83 2.89 9.22 2.17
C ILE A 83 3.28 10.57 1.55
N LYS A 84 2.34 11.25 0.89
CA LYS A 84 2.60 12.59 0.33
C LYS A 84 3.04 13.57 1.40
N LYS A 85 2.30 13.64 2.51
CA LYS A 85 2.62 14.54 3.63
C LYS A 85 3.93 14.16 4.32
N LEU A 86 4.24 12.86 4.41
CA LEU A 86 5.55 12.39 4.87
C LEU A 86 6.66 12.93 3.97
N CYS A 87 6.55 12.77 2.64
CA CYS A 87 7.56 13.30 1.71
C CYS A 87 7.76 14.82 1.88
N GLU A 88 6.67 15.58 1.96
CA GLU A 88 6.71 17.03 2.20
C GLU A 88 7.43 17.37 3.52
N SER A 89 7.14 16.62 4.59
CA SER A 89 7.77 16.80 5.89
C SER A 89 9.26 16.47 5.84
N LEU A 90 9.67 15.40 5.17
CA LEU A 90 11.08 15.03 5.06
C LEU A 90 11.88 16.04 4.26
N GLU A 91 11.30 16.60 3.19
CA GLU A 91 11.94 17.66 2.39
C GLU A 91 12.23 18.92 3.21
N GLU A 92 11.30 19.33 4.10
CA GLU A 92 11.48 20.49 4.98
C GLU A 92 12.73 20.37 5.87
N TYR A 93 13.06 19.16 6.31
CA TYR A 93 14.20 18.85 7.16
C TYR A 93 15.39 18.23 6.41
N LEU A 94 15.37 18.21 5.07
CA LEU A 94 16.40 17.62 4.22
C LEU A 94 16.74 16.16 4.59
N LEU A 95 15.71 15.40 4.98
CA LEU A 95 15.83 14.00 5.36
C LEU A 95 15.72 13.08 4.15
N ASN A 96 16.50 12.00 4.15
CA ASN A 96 16.48 11.02 3.07
C ASN A 96 15.27 10.08 3.22
N ILE A 97 14.38 10.07 2.23
CA ILE A 97 13.21 9.19 2.19
C ILE A 97 13.57 7.70 2.34
N ASN A 98 14.75 7.28 1.86
CA ASN A 98 15.19 5.89 1.96
C ASN A 98 15.63 5.46 3.37
N HIS A 99 15.67 6.39 4.34
CA HIS A 99 15.86 6.07 5.76
C HIS A 99 14.52 5.90 6.50
N VAL A 100 13.38 6.08 5.82
CA VAL A 100 12.08 5.66 6.35
C VAL A 100 11.99 4.14 6.29
N VAL A 101 11.55 3.54 7.39
CA VAL A 101 11.38 2.09 7.51
C VAL A 101 9.98 1.71 7.05
N ILE A 102 9.93 0.99 5.92
CA ILE A 102 8.69 0.53 5.31
C ILE A 102 8.50 -0.96 5.59
N ASP A 103 7.91 -1.26 6.74
CA ASP A 103 7.49 -2.59 7.17
C ASP A 103 6.10 -2.46 7.82
N GLU A 104 5.13 -3.28 7.42
CA GLU A 104 3.77 -3.26 7.97
C GLU A 104 3.71 -3.39 9.49
N LYS A 105 4.69 -4.05 10.10
CA LYS A 105 4.77 -4.21 11.57
C LYS A 105 5.30 -2.97 12.27
N LEU A 106 5.94 -2.05 11.54
CA LEU A 106 6.62 -0.87 12.04
C LEU A 106 6.04 0.45 11.51
N ILE A 107 4.94 0.37 10.76
CA ILE A 107 4.10 1.50 10.38
C ILE A 107 2.90 1.51 11.30
N PHE A 108 2.54 2.68 11.82
CA PHE A 108 1.52 2.80 12.85
C PHE A 108 0.37 3.68 12.38
N ILE A 109 -0.84 3.24 12.66
CA ILE A 109 -2.08 3.86 12.20
C ILE A 109 -2.91 4.24 13.42
N ASP A 110 -3.26 5.52 13.50
CA ASP A 110 -4.35 6.03 14.33
C ASP A 110 -5.63 5.96 13.49
N GLU A 111 -6.45 4.94 13.75
CA GLU A 111 -7.67 4.65 12.99
C GLU A 111 -8.70 5.79 13.08
N GLU A 112 -8.82 6.42 14.25
CA GLU A 112 -9.79 7.49 14.49
C GLU A 112 -9.40 8.75 13.71
N LYS A 113 -8.11 9.11 13.74
CA LYS A 113 -7.59 10.31 13.07
C LYS A 113 -7.24 10.07 11.60
N ARG A 114 -7.26 8.82 11.13
CA ARG A 114 -6.77 8.42 9.79
C ARG A 114 -5.35 8.92 9.52
N TYR A 115 -4.52 8.81 10.54
CA TYR A 115 -3.17 9.34 10.56
C TYR A 115 -2.17 8.21 10.64
N ILE A 116 -1.13 8.27 9.81
CA ILE A 116 -0.10 7.24 9.71
C ILE A 116 1.23 7.83 10.10
N GLU A 117 1.92 7.17 11.03
CA GLU A 117 3.29 7.49 11.44
C GLU A 117 4.25 6.39 11.02
N PHE A 118 5.43 6.81 10.58
CA PHE A 118 6.49 5.97 10.07
C PHE A 118 7.71 6.05 10.97
N LEU A 119 8.45 4.95 11.06
CA LEU A 119 9.72 4.91 11.75
C LEU A 119 10.82 5.44 10.83
N TYR A 120 11.73 6.27 11.35
CA TYR A 120 12.87 6.80 10.60
C TYR A 120 14.18 6.35 11.23
N ASN A 121 15.00 5.61 10.48
CA ASN A 121 16.30 5.12 10.91
C ASN A 121 17.42 5.68 10.02
N PRO A 122 18.19 6.69 10.49
CA PRO A 122 19.25 7.32 9.70
C PRO A 122 20.50 6.44 9.50
N PHE A 123 20.50 5.21 10.01
CA PHE A 123 21.63 4.29 9.95
C PHE A 123 21.40 3.09 9.02
N GLU A 124 20.18 2.91 8.52
CA GLU A 124 19.85 1.87 7.55
C GLU A 124 19.19 2.49 6.33
N ILE A 125 19.75 2.19 5.16
CA ILE A 125 19.20 2.61 3.88
C ILE A 125 18.33 1.48 3.32
N GLY A 126 17.04 1.77 3.20
CA GLY A 126 16.06 0.92 2.54
C GLY A 126 15.84 1.34 1.08
N ASP A 127 14.78 0.76 0.51
CA ASP A 127 14.21 1.17 -0.76
C ASP A 127 12.74 1.54 -0.49
N PHE A 128 12.48 2.85 -0.42
CA PHE A 128 11.15 3.34 -0.07
C PHE A 128 10.10 2.86 -1.06
N THR A 129 10.40 2.91 -2.36
CA THR A 129 9.47 2.53 -3.44
C THR A 129 9.14 1.04 -3.38
N GLU A 130 10.16 0.18 -3.24
CA GLU A 130 9.95 -1.26 -3.11
C GLU A 130 9.17 -1.61 -1.84
N GLY A 131 9.42 -0.88 -0.73
CA GLY A 131 8.62 -1.01 0.48
C GLY A 131 7.14 -0.70 0.26
N ILE A 132 6.82 0.44 -0.39
CA ILE A 132 5.42 0.80 -0.70
C ILE A 132 4.78 -0.26 -1.60
N LYS A 133 5.51 -0.76 -2.59
CA LYS A 133 5.05 -1.86 -3.46
C LYS A 133 4.70 -3.12 -2.68
N GLN A 134 5.49 -3.47 -1.67
CA GLN A 134 5.21 -4.62 -0.82
C GLN A 134 3.94 -4.43 0.00
N ILE A 135 3.72 -3.23 0.57
CA ILE A 135 2.49 -2.91 1.30
C ILE A 135 1.26 -2.94 0.38
N ILE A 136 1.33 -2.30 -0.80
CA ILE A 136 0.21 -2.33 -1.75
C ILE A 136 -0.08 -3.78 -2.20
N SER A 137 0.95 -4.61 -2.34
CA SER A 137 0.77 -6.02 -2.68
C SER A 137 0.16 -6.83 -1.53
N SER A 138 0.48 -6.52 -0.29
CA SER A 138 0.01 -7.27 0.89
C SER A 138 -1.43 -6.94 1.27
N ILE A 139 -1.92 -5.74 0.95
CA ILE A 139 -3.34 -5.40 1.14
C ILE A 139 -4.25 -6.06 0.11
N LEU A 140 -3.72 -6.50 -1.04
CA LEU A 140 -4.48 -7.04 -2.16
C LEU A 140 -5.44 -8.20 -1.77
N PRO A 141 -5.06 -9.15 -0.91
CA PRO A 141 -5.98 -10.19 -0.43
C PRO A 141 -7.08 -9.67 0.51
N SER A 142 -6.87 -8.52 1.15
CA SER A 142 -7.78 -7.91 2.13
C SER A 142 -8.70 -6.85 1.53
N ILE A 143 -8.55 -6.51 0.25
CA ILE A 143 -9.40 -5.47 -0.38
C ILE A 143 -10.84 -5.94 -0.58
N ASN A 144 -11.75 -4.98 -0.57
CA ASN A 144 -13.11 -5.20 -0.99
C ASN A 144 -13.23 -5.35 -2.51
N HIS A 145 -13.15 -6.59 -3.00
CA HIS A 145 -13.29 -6.90 -4.43
C HIS A 145 -14.69 -6.60 -5.01
N ASP A 146 -15.70 -6.38 -4.17
CA ASP A 146 -17.03 -5.94 -4.61
C ASP A 146 -17.05 -4.42 -4.88
N ASP A 147 -16.09 -3.67 -4.33
CA ASP A 147 -15.92 -2.24 -4.58
C ASP A 147 -14.97 -2.00 -5.76
N GLN A 148 -15.56 -1.62 -6.90
CA GLN A 148 -14.82 -1.30 -8.10
C GLN A 148 -13.80 -0.16 -7.88
N ALA A 149 -14.09 0.80 -7.00
CA ALA A 149 -13.18 1.92 -6.71
C ALA A 149 -11.90 1.42 -6.03
N THR A 150 -12.04 0.60 -4.99
CA THR A 150 -10.91 -0.03 -4.29
C THR A 150 -10.04 -0.84 -5.26
N VAL A 151 -10.67 -1.65 -6.12
CA VAL A 151 -9.97 -2.48 -7.11
C VAL A 151 -9.19 -1.61 -8.09
N LEU A 152 -9.84 -0.61 -8.71
CA LEU A 152 -9.19 0.29 -9.67
C LEU A 152 -8.00 1.03 -9.05
N LEU A 153 -8.17 1.58 -7.84
CA LEU A 153 -7.11 2.30 -7.14
C LEU A 153 -5.92 1.39 -6.83
N THR A 154 -6.17 0.22 -6.23
CA THR A 154 -5.10 -0.69 -5.80
C THR A 154 -4.28 -1.19 -7.00
N TYR A 155 -4.94 -1.62 -8.08
CA TYR A 155 -4.22 -2.06 -9.29
C TYR A 155 -3.51 -0.91 -10.01
N GLY A 156 -4.11 0.28 -10.06
CA GLY A 156 -3.47 1.45 -10.64
C GLY A 156 -2.20 1.85 -9.90
N LEU A 157 -2.19 1.74 -8.57
CA LEU A 157 -0.99 1.97 -7.75
C LEU A 157 0.07 0.90 -8.01
N MET A 158 -0.31 -0.38 -8.10
CA MET A 158 0.64 -1.44 -8.46
C MET A 158 1.31 -1.17 -9.82
N GLU A 159 0.55 -0.74 -10.83
CA GLU A 159 1.09 -0.40 -12.15
C GLU A 159 2.05 0.80 -12.08
N ALA A 160 1.66 1.86 -11.37
CA ALA A 160 2.50 3.05 -11.19
C ALA A 160 3.82 2.73 -10.48
N LEU A 161 3.80 1.82 -9.48
CA LEU A 161 4.99 1.41 -8.73
C LEU A 161 5.95 0.50 -9.52
N GLU A 162 5.56 0.00 -10.70
CA GLU A 162 6.47 -0.72 -11.61
C GLU A 162 7.25 0.24 -12.52
N GLU A 163 6.88 1.52 -12.58
CA GLU A 163 7.60 2.51 -13.38
C GLU A 163 8.96 2.87 -12.75
N GLN A 164 10.02 2.92 -13.56
CA GLN A 164 11.39 3.20 -13.08
C GLN A 164 11.57 4.56 -12.39
N SER A 165 10.67 5.51 -12.65
CA SER A 165 10.74 6.88 -12.12
C SER A 165 9.45 7.27 -11.40
N VAL A 166 8.86 6.33 -10.67
CA VAL A 166 7.66 6.60 -9.86
C VAL A 166 7.95 7.69 -8.82
N THR A 167 6.99 8.60 -8.64
CA THR A 167 7.06 9.67 -7.63
C THR A 167 5.77 9.67 -6.80
N VAL A 168 5.77 10.36 -5.67
CA VAL A 168 4.54 10.47 -4.86
C VAL A 168 3.42 11.19 -5.62
N GLU A 169 3.77 12.12 -6.52
CA GLU A 169 2.82 12.79 -7.40
C GLU A 169 2.17 11.84 -8.40
N SER A 170 2.91 10.85 -8.92
CA SER A 170 2.32 9.86 -9.83
C SER A 170 1.33 8.95 -9.10
N LEU A 171 1.62 8.56 -7.85
CA LEU A 171 0.67 7.84 -7.01
C LEU A 171 -0.58 8.69 -6.71
N CYS A 172 -0.40 9.97 -6.40
CA CYS A 172 -1.52 10.90 -6.22
C CYS A 172 -2.33 11.10 -7.51
N ALA A 173 -1.71 11.05 -8.68
CA ALA A 173 -2.39 11.14 -9.96
C ALA A 173 -3.32 9.93 -10.20
N VAL A 174 -2.90 8.73 -9.79
CA VAL A 174 -3.75 7.53 -9.80
C VAL A 174 -5.01 7.76 -8.95
N VAL A 175 -4.85 8.24 -7.70
CA VAL A 175 -5.99 8.56 -6.82
C VAL A 175 -6.97 9.51 -7.52
N LYS A 176 -6.47 10.64 -8.04
CA LYS A 176 -7.28 11.64 -8.73
C LYS A 176 -7.99 11.09 -9.97
N SER A 177 -7.33 10.20 -10.73
CA SER A 177 -7.92 9.56 -11.91
C SER A 177 -9.14 8.71 -11.54
N VAL A 178 -9.06 7.96 -10.44
CA VAL A 178 -10.16 7.13 -9.94
C VAL A 178 -11.28 8.02 -9.41
N GLU A 179 -10.97 9.11 -8.69
CA GLU A 179 -11.95 10.09 -8.22
C GLU A 179 -12.75 10.70 -9.38
N GLU A 180 -12.10 11.11 -10.46
CA GLU A 180 -12.78 11.62 -11.65
C GLU A 180 -13.64 10.55 -12.33
N GLU A 181 -13.19 9.29 -12.41
CA GLU A 181 -14.02 8.20 -12.95
C GLU A 181 -15.30 7.99 -12.11
N LEU A 182 -15.17 8.01 -10.78
CA LEU A 182 -16.31 7.90 -9.87
C LEU A 182 -17.25 9.09 -10.00
N ARG A 183 -16.70 10.31 -10.11
CA ARG A 183 -17.48 11.54 -10.33
C ARG A 183 -18.29 11.47 -11.62
N ILE A 184 -17.68 11.06 -12.73
CA ILE A 184 -18.35 10.90 -14.03
C ILE A 184 -19.45 9.83 -13.96
N LYS A 185 -19.19 8.68 -13.32
CA LYS A 185 -20.21 7.63 -13.12
C LYS A 185 -21.41 8.15 -12.33
N ASN A 186 -21.18 8.91 -11.28
CA ASN A 186 -22.25 9.47 -10.44
C ASN A 186 -23.07 10.52 -11.19
N ILE A 187 -22.43 11.41 -11.96
CA ILE A 187 -23.13 12.39 -12.81
C ILE A 187 -23.99 11.66 -13.86
N ASN A 188 -23.42 10.65 -14.52
CA ASN A 188 -24.17 9.88 -15.51
C ASN A 188 -25.36 9.17 -14.87
N LYS A 189 -25.19 8.57 -13.69
CA LYS A 189 -26.29 7.93 -12.96
C LYS A 189 -27.40 8.93 -12.62
N ALA A 190 -27.05 10.09 -12.05
CA ALA A 190 -28.02 11.14 -11.76
C ALA A 190 -28.75 11.62 -13.01
N TYR A 191 -28.02 11.83 -14.12
CA TYR A 191 -28.61 12.18 -15.42
C TYR A 191 -29.60 11.13 -15.92
N TYR A 192 -29.27 9.83 -15.83
CA TYR A 192 -30.20 8.76 -16.21
C TYR A 192 -31.39 8.64 -15.26
N ASP A 193 -31.19 8.81 -13.95
CA ASP A 193 -32.27 8.78 -12.96
C ASP A 193 -33.25 9.94 -13.21
N ASP A 194 -32.76 11.14 -13.52
CA ASP A 194 -33.58 12.30 -13.92
C ASP A 194 -34.31 12.04 -15.26
N LEU A 195 -33.63 11.45 -16.26
CA LEU A 195 -34.23 11.09 -17.55
C LEU A 195 -35.34 10.02 -17.41
N ILE A 196 -35.21 9.11 -16.46
CA ILE A 196 -36.24 8.09 -16.15
C ILE A 196 -37.45 8.75 -15.48
N VAL A 197 -37.24 9.68 -14.56
CA VAL A 197 -38.33 10.44 -13.90
C VAL A 197 -39.12 11.27 -14.92
N ASP A 198 -38.45 11.92 -15.87
CA ASP A 198 -39.10 12.72 -16.91
C ASP A 198 -39.84 11.85 -17.95
N ASN A 199 -39.27 10.70 -18.36
CA ASN A 199 -39.92 9.79 -19.31
C ASN A 199 -41.08 8.98 -18.70
N THR A 200 -41.18 8.88 -17.38
CA THR A 200 -42.38 8.33 -16.73
C THR A 200 -43.58 9.29 -16.87
N SER A 201 -43.32 10.57 -17.17
CA SER A 201 -44.35 11.61 -17.36
C SER A 201 -44.65 11.94 -18.83
N GLN A 202 -43.79 11.59 -19.79
CA GLN A 202 -44.03 11.84 -21.22
C GLN A 202 -43.57 10.66 -22.09
N ASN A 203 -44.52 9.81 -22.45
CA ASN A 203 -44.42 8.95 -23.63
C ASN A 203 -44.20 9.82 -24.88
N LEU A 204 -43.17 9.53 -25.69
CA LEU A 204 -43.04 9.68 -27.16
C LEU A 204 -41.67 10.25 -27.62
N GLN A 205 -40.75 9.37 -28.06
CA GLN A 205 -40.20 9.29 -29.44
C GLN A 205 -38.87 8.49 -29.44
N SER A 206 -38.88 7.34 -30.13
CA SER A 206 -38.07 6.16 -29.82
C SER A 206 -36.97 5.79 -30.83
N GLU A 207 -36.57 6.65 -31.77
CA GLU A 207 -35.64 6.21 -32.84
C GLU A 207 -34.23 6.84 -32.82
N GLU A 208 -34.04 8.04 -32.24
CA GLU A 208 -32.69 8.65 -32.12
C GLU A 208 -31.92 8.20 -30.85
N ILE A 209 -32.63 7.82 -29.79
CA ILE A 209 -32.05 7.36 -28.51
C ILE A 209 -31.45 5.94 -28.64
N GLU A 210 -32.01 5.11 -29.53
CA GLU A 210 -31.59 3.72 -29.70
C GLU A 210 -30.24 3.58 -30.46
N ALA A 211 -29.91 4.55 -31.34
CA ALA A 211 -28.68 4.54 -32.12
C ALA A 211 -27.45 4.95 -31.30
N ASP A 212 -27.59 5.96 -30.44
CA ASP A 212 -26.50 6.37 -29.53
C ASP A 212 -26.37 5.41 -28.34
N GLY A 213 -27.49 4.90 -27.80
CA GLY A 213 -27.48 3.84 -26.79
C GLY A 213 -26.76 2.57 -27.26
N LYS A 214 -26.95 2.16 -28.52
CA LYS A 214 -26.24 1.00 -29.12
C LYS A 214 -24.74 1.25 -29.28
N LYS A 215 -24.32 2.43 -29.79
CA LYS A 215 -22.88 2.78 -29.88
C LYS A 215 -22.19 2.82 -28.52
N TYR A 216 -22.87 3.33 -27.48
CA TYR A 216 -22.33 3.37 -26.12
C TYR A 216 -22.29 1.99 -25.46
N ALA A 217 -23.28 1.13 -25.70
CA ALA A 217 -23.26 -0.27 -25.26
C ALA A 217 -22.09 -1.04 -25.89
N GLU A 218 -21.86 -0.87 -27.20
CA GLU A 218 -20.73 -1.48 -27.92
C GLU A 218 -19.37 -1.00 -27.38
N ARG A 219 -19.24 0.29 -27.03
CA ARG A 219 -17.99 0.85 -26.45
C ARG A 219 -17.74 0.34 -25.03
N ARG A 220 -18.78 0.21 -24.20
CA ARG A 220 -18.70 -0.38 -22.85
C ARG A 220 -18.35 -1.87 -22.89
N ILE A 221 -18.94 -2.63 -23.81
CA ILE A 221 -18.62 -4.05 -24.01
C ILE A 221 -17.15 -4.19 -24.40
N ARG A 222 -16.66 -3.38 -25.35
CA ARG A 222 -15.27 -3.43 -25.80
C ARG A 222 -14.26 -3.09 -24.69
N ILE A 223 -14.54 -2.09 -23.85
CA ILE A 223 -13.67 -1.75 -22.72
C ILE A 223 -13.71 -2.86 -21.64
N LYS A 224 -14.90 -3.37 -21.33
CA LYS A 224 -15.08 -4.46 -20.36
C LYS A 224 -14.36 -5.73 -20.83
N GLU A 225 -14.43 -6.08 -22.11
CA GLU A 225 -13.69 -7.21 -22.69
C GLU A 225 -12.17 -7.03 -22.63
N VAL A 226 -11.65 -5.82 -22.92
CA VAL A 226 -10.21 -5.53 -22.84
C VAL A 226 -9.69 -5.62 -21.40
N VAL A 227 -10.43 -5.07 -20.44
CA VAL A 227 -10.05 -5.08 -19.02
C VAL A 227 -10.18 -6.48 -18.43
N THR A 228 -11.28 -7.19 -18.72
CA THR A 228 -11.49 -8.56 -18.22
C THR A 228 -10.46 -9.53 -18.82
N GLY A 229 -10.12 -9.37 -20.11
CA GLY A 229 -9.07 -10.16 -20.76
C GLY A 229 -7.68 -9.92 -20.16
N LYS A 230 -7.32 -8.66 -19.85
CA LYS A 230 -6.06 -8.34 -19.17
C LYS A 230 -6.01 -8.89 -17.74
N ILE A 231 -7.10 -8.78 -16.98
CA ILE A 231 -7.19 -9.31 -15.61
C ILE A 231 -7.11 -10.85 -15.61
N GLU A 232 -7.81 -11.53 -16.52
CA GLU A 232 -7.71 -12.99 -16.65
C GLU A 232 -6.32 -13.45 -17.09
N GLU A 233 -5.63 -12.69 -17.94
CA GLU A 233 -4.26 -12.97 -18.35
C GLU A 233 -3.27 -12.79 -17.18
N LEU A 234 -3.44 -11.76 -16.36
CA LEU A 234 -2.64 -11.50 -15.17
C LEU A 234 -2.85 -12.60 -14.12
N ILE A 235 -4.09 -12.97 -13.82
CA ILE A 235 -4.42 -14.10 -12.92
C ILE A 235 -3.83 -15.42 -13.46
N ARG A 236 -3.83 -15.63 -14.79
CA ARG A 236 -3.18 -16.81 -15.41
C ARG A 236 -1.65 -16.77 -15.31
N LYS A 237 -1.01 -15.60 -15.45
CA LYS A 237 0.43 -15.43 -15.29
C LYS A 237 0.85 -15.70 -13.84
N GLU A 238 0.09 -15.21 -12.88
CA GLU A 238 0.31 -15.43 -11.45
C GLU A 238 0.18 -16.91 -11.05
N LYS A 239 -0.86 -17.61 -11.54
CA LYS A 239 -1.01 -19.06 -11.33
C LYS A 239 0.13 -19.88 -11.96
N ARG A 240 0.72 -19.40 -13.07
CA ARG A 240 1.86 -20.05 -13.74
C ARG A 240 3.18 -19.82 -13.01
N THR A 241 3.41 -18.63 -12.45
CA THR A 241 4.60 -18.32 -11.64
C THR A 241 4.55 -19.05 -10.30
N HIS A 242 3.37 -19.15 -9.68
CA HIS A 242 3.17 -19.90 -8.44
C HIS A 242 3.38 -21.42 -8.63
N ASN A 243 2.91 -22.01 -9.73
CA ASN A 243 3.19 -23.41 -10.05
C ASN A 243 4.67 -23.66 -10.39
N LYS A 244 5.35 -22.76 -11.13
CA LYS A 244 6.79 -22.91 -11.44
C LYS A 244 7.68 -22.85 -10.20
N LYS A 245 7.34 -22.06 -9.17
CA LYS A 245 8.04 -22.05 -7.88
C LYS A 245 7.83 -23.38 -7.12
N LYS A 246 6.61 -23.91 -7.12
CA LYS A 246 6.28 -25.20 -6.46
C LYS A 246 6.98 -26.43 -7.05
N TYR A 247 7.36 -26.41 -8.33
CA TYR A 247 8.14 -27.49 -8.96
C TYR A 247 9.67 -27.35 -8.79
N LYS A 248 10.18 -26.18 -8.37
CA LYS A 248 11.61 -25.98 -8.05
C LYS A 248 11.95 -26.27 -6.58
N GLU A 249 10.96 -26.33 -5.70
CA GLU A 249 11.12 -26.60 -4.26
C GLU A 249 10.74 -28.04 -3.85
N ARG A 250 10.81 -29.01 -4.76
CA ARG A 250 10.84 -30.41 -4.32
C ARG A 250 12.24 -30.70 -3.76
N PRO A 251 12.38 -31.20 -2.52
CA PRO A 251 13.68 -31.57 -1.99
C PRO A 251 14.29 -32.65 -2.89
N VAL A 252 15.49 -32.39 -3.40
CA VAL A 252 16.34 -33.43 -3.97
C VAL A 252 16.70 -34.34 -2.80
N TYR A 253 16.09 -35.52 -2.74
CA TYR A 253 16.57 -36.58 -1.85
C TYR A 253 18.01 -36.87 -2.26
N GLN A 254 18.97 -36.48 -1.41
CA GLN A 254 20.33 -36.98 -1.49
C GLN A 254 20.26 -38.49 -1.33
N ILE A 255 20.67 -39.21 -2.38
CA ILE A 255 20.92 -40.65 -2.32
C ILE A 255 22.26 -40.79 -1.59
N GLU A 256 22.21 -40.87 -0.27
CA GLU A 256 23.32 -41.40 0.52
C GLU A 256 22.83 -42.63 1.30
N ASP A 257 23.59 -43.72 1.08
CA ASP A 257 23.58 -45.00 1.79
C ASP A 257 22.36 -45.92 1.70
N MET A 258 22.31 -46.70 0.61
CA MET A 258 21.79 -48.08 0.63
C MET A 258 22.90 -49.15 0.75
N SER A 259 24.07 -48.79 1.30
CA SER A 259 25.15 -49.73 1.57
C SER A 259 24.95 -50.47 2.90
N LYS A 260 23.79 -51.10 3.12
CA LYS A 260 23.53 -52.17 4.11
C LYS A 260 22.02 -52.45 4.14
N ILE A 261 21.58 -53.52 3.49
CA ILE A 261 20.57 -54.48 3.95
C ILE A 261 20.50 -55.60 2.90
N SER A 262 20.83 -56.82 3.34
CA SER A 262 20.51 -58.14 2.75
C SER A 262 21.06 -58.43 1.33
N GLY A 263 22.02 -59.33 1.12
CA GLY A 263 22.05 -60.69 1.65
C GLY A 263 21.80 -61.69 0.51
N LYS A 264 22.87 -62.07 -0.20
CA LYS A 264 23.18 -63.41 -0.71
C LYS A 264 24.54 -63.39 -1.41
#